data_AF-A0A7X8HFE1-F1
#
_entry.id   AF-A0A7X8HFE1-F1
#
_cell.length_a   1.000
_cell.length_b   1.000
_cell.length_c   1.000
_cell.angle_alpha   90.00
_cell.angle_beta   90.00
_cell.angle_gamma   90.00
#
_symmetry.space_group_name_H-M   'P 1'
#
loop_
_entity.id
_entity.type
_entity.pdbx_description
1 polymer ?
#
loop_
_entity_poly.entity_id
_entity_poly.type
_entity_poly.pdbx_seq_one_letter_code
_entity_poly.pdbx_strand_id
1 'polypeptide(L)'
;VVRSFNLFNLPFFLGSYENVDKIQAGKAGAAIVKEFERGGIKFLAWGENGFRQVTNSKREIKTPQDLAGLKLRVVGSPIFVDIFKQFGADPVNMNWADAVTGFQQKVVDGQENPKSVLTVVKIWEYHKYMTNWNYVLDPLVFGVNMKVWNSFPKDIQKAIEEAAVEAAGYQKALARAHLDGTKSLDILKTKYKVTEMPIEPFKLAVDNGMVITNLTPAQMQAFKDATKPIYDKWIPQIGKNIYDLAVQDMKK
;
A
#
# COMPACT_ATOMS: atom_id res chain seq x y z
N VAL A 1 7.31 17.52 2.13
CA VAL A 1 6.30 16.44 2.28
C VAL A 1 5.19 16.68 1.28
N VAL A 2 4.94 15.74 0.37
CA VAL A 2 3.85 15.82 -0.63
C VAL A 2 2.55 15.36 0.03
N ARG A 3 1.76 16.29 0.58
CA ARG A 3 0.59 15.95 1.40
C ARG A 3 -0.51 15.26 0.59
N SER A 4 -0.66 15.67 -0.67
CA SER A 4 -1.59 15.06 -1.63
C SER A 4 -1.36 13.56 -1.82
N PHE A 5 -0.16 13.06 -1.56
CA PHE A 5 0.17 11.65 -1.67
C PHE A 5 -0.55 10.77 -0.64
N ASN A 6 -1.04 11.35 0.46
CA ASN A 6 -1.91 10.64 1.41
C ASN A 6 -3.27 10.27 0.82
N LEU A 7 -3.61 10.70 -0.41
CA LEU A 7 -4.77 10.21 -1.16
C LEU A 7 -4.81 8.67 -1.21
N PHE A 8 -3.66 8.02 -1.44
CA PHE A 8 -3.57 6.56 -1.51
C PHE A 8 -3.73 5.86 -0.14
N ASN A 9 -3.61 6.64 0.95
CA ASN A 9 -3.75 6.19 2.32
C ASN A 9 -5.15 6.48 2.90
N LEU A 10 -6.10 6.99 2.10
CA LEU A 10 -7.49 7.10 2.55
C LEU A 10 -8.11 5.71 2.68
N PRO A 11 -8.64 5.34 3.85
CA PRO A 11 -9.10 3.99 4.12
C PRO A 11 -10.30 3.63 3.25
N PHE A 12 -10.17 2.51 2.55
CA PHE A 12 -11.12 1.90 1.62
C PHE A 12 -11.50 2.76 0.40
N PHE A 13 -10.75 3.83 0.13
CA PHE A 13 -11.02 4.75 -0.98
C PHE A 13 -10.78 4.11 -2.35
N LEU A 14 -9.64 3.42 -2.48
CA LEU A 14 -9.16 2.91 -3.76
C LEU A 14 -9.99 1.73 -4.26
N GLY A 15 -10.30 0.77 -3.37
CA GLY A 15 -11.20 -0.36 -3.63
C GLY A 15 -10.68 -1.45 -4.58
N SER A 16 -9.86 -1.11 -5.58
CA SER A 16 -9.31 -2.06 -6.56
C SER A 16 -8.00 -1.56 -7.17
N TYR A 17 -7.22 -2.49 -7.75
CA TYR A 17 -6.02 -2.15 -8.52
C TYR A 17 -6.34 -1.34 -9.79
N GLU A 18 -7.50 -1.56 -10.40
CA GLU A 18 -7.95 -0.81 -11.57
C GLU A 18 -8.14 0.68 -11.24
N ASN A 19 -8.78 0.98 -10.11
CA ASN A 19 -8.95 2.35 -9.65
C ASN A 19 -7.60 3.02 -9.35
N VAL A 20 -6.65 2.28 -8.79
CA VAL A 20 -5.28 2.77 -8.55
C VAL A 20 -4.61 3.13 -9.88
N ASP A 21 -4.70 2.25 -10.87
CA ASP A 21 -4.12 2.48 -12.20
C ASP A 21 -4.75 3.69 -12.89
N LYS A 22 -6.08 3.85 -12.81
CA LYS A 22 -6.81 5.01 -13.34
C LYS A 22 -6.39 6.32 -12.67
N ILE A 23 -6.25 6.32 -11.34
CA ILE A 23 -5.80 7.51 -10.59
C ILE A 23 -4.35 7.87 -10.97
N GLN A 24 -3.45 6.88 -11.02
CA GLN A 24 -2.03 7.09 -11.34
C GLN A 24 -1.83 7.62 -12.77
N ALA A 25 -2.59 7.12 -13.73
CA ALA A 25 -2.59 7.59 -15.12
C ALA A 25 -3.44 8.87 -15.34
N GLY A 26 -4.24 9.24 -14.34
CA GLY A 26 -5.24 10.29 -14.41
C GLY A 26 -4.76 11.68 -14.02
N LYS A 27 -5.72 12.60 -13.93
CA LYS A 27 -5.46 14.00 -13.55
C LYS A 27 -4.97 14.12 -12.11
N ALA A 28 -5.46 13.28 -11.20
CA ALA A 28 -5.01 13.27 -9.81
C ALA A 28 -3.54 12.85 -9.70
N GLY A 29 -3.16 11.74 -10.35
CA GLY A 29 -1.77 11.29 -10.43
C GLY A 29 -0.84 12.37 -11.00
N ALA A 30 -1.23 12.99 -12.12
CA ALA A 30 -0.46 14.08 -12.72
C ALA A 30 -0.30 15.31 -11.80
N ALA A 31 -1.32 15.64 -11.01
CA ALA A 31 -1.25 16.74 -10.04
C ALA A 31 -0.30 16.42 -8.87
N ILE A 32 -0.35 15.19 -8.36
CA ILE A 32 0.58 14.70 -7.32
C ILE A 32 2.02 14.69 -7.83
N VAL A 33 2.26 14.23 -9.06
CA VAL A 33 3.59 14.25 -9.70
C VAL A 33 4.16 15.67 -9.75
N LYS A 34 3.35 16.66 -10.13
CA LYS A 34 3.78 18.07 -10.13
C LYS A 34 4.20 18.57 -8.75
N GLU A 35 3.60 18.07 -7.66
CA GLU A 35 4.03 18.41 -6.31
C GLU A 35 5.39 17.80 -5.96
N PHE A 36 5.67 16.57 -6.39
CA PHE A 36 7.01 15.98 -6.27
C PHE A 36 8.06 16.79 -7.03
N GLU A 37 7.76 17.18 -8.27
CA GLU A 37 8.68 17.96 -9.12
C GLU A 37 8.96 19.35 -8.57
N ARG A 38 7.92 20.06 -8.09
CA ARG A 38 8.09 21.33 -7.35
C ARG A 38 8.92 21.16 -6.09
N GLY A 39 8.82 20.00 -5.44
CA GLY A 39 9.64 19.62 -4.28
C GLY A 39 11.08 19.24 -4.62
N GLY A 40 11.50 19.33 -5.88
CA GLY A 40 12.85 19.01 -6.31
C GLY A 40 13.10 17.51 -6.54
N ILE A 41 12.05 16.73 -6.80
CA ILE A 41 12.14 15.31 -7.16
C ILE A 41 11.59 15.12 -8.57
N LYS A 42 12.45 14.75 -9.52
CA LYS A 42 12.02 14.28 -10.84
C LYS A 42 11.31 12.95 -10.66
N PHE A 43 10.04 12.91 -11.02
CA PHE A 43 9.27 11.67 -11.10
C PHE A 43 9.68 10.88 -12.34
N LEU A 44 9.87 9.56 -12.18
CA LEU A 44 10.21 8.65 -13.28
C LEU A 44 9.09 7.65 -13.54
N ALA A 45 8.60 6.95 -12.50
CA ALA A 45 7.58 5.92 -12.68
C ALA A 45 6.82 5.61 -11.38
N TRP A 46 5.61 5.07 -11.53
CA TRP A 46 4.80 4.51 -10.45
C TRP A 46 5.11 3.01 -10.27
N GLY A 47 5.76 2.66 -9.17
CA GLY A 47 5.83 1.28 -8.68
C GLY A 47 4.72 0.99 -7.66
N GLU A 48 4.78 -0.16 -7.01
CA GLU A 48 3.74 -0.55 -6.04
C GLU A 48 4.23 -1.59 -5.03
N ASN A 49 4.04 -1.35 -3.73
CA ASN A 49 4.13 -2.43 -2.75
C ASN A 49 2.83 -3.25 -2.73
N GLY A 50 1.67 -2.59 -2.71
CA GLY A 50 0.36 -3.23 -2.88
C GLY A 50 -0.64 -2.92 -1.77
N PHE A 51 -1.79 -3.59 -1.78
CA PHE A 51 -2.82 -3.41 -0.75
C PHE A 51 -2.36 -3.91 0.63
N ARG A 52 -2.52 -3.05 1.64
CA ARG A 52 -2.12 -3.27 3.04
C ARG A 52 -3.17 -4.04 3.83
N GLN A 53 -2.70 -4.72 4.87
CA GLN A 53 -3.39 -5.84 5.51
C GLN A 53 -3.01 -5.86 6.97
N VAL A 54 -3.96 -6.12 7.86
CA VAL A 54 -3.65 -6.22 9.28
C VAL A 54 -3.29 -7.66 9.64
N THR A 55 -2.23 -7.81 10.43
CA THR A 55 -1.82 -9.08 11.03
C THR A 55 -1.59 -8.91 12.51
N ASN A 56 -1.87 -9.93 13.32
CA ASN A 56 -1.59 -9.90 14.75
C ASN A 56 -1.39 -11.30 15.33
N SER A 57 -0.89 -11.37 16.56
CA SER A 57 -0.63 -12.60 17.30
C SER A 57 -1.77 -13.05 18.23
N LYS A 58 -2.82 -12.24 18.39
CA LYS A 58 -3.83 -12.40 19.47
C LYS A 58 -5.14 -13.02 19.00
N ARG A 59 -5.73 -12.55 17.90
CA ARG A 59 -7.09 -12.92 17.47
C ARG A 59 -7.38 -12.62 16.00
N GLU A 60 -8.40 -13.27 15.46
CA GLU A 60 -8.99 -12.86 14.17
C GLU A 60 -9.64 -11.48 14.30
N ILE A 61 -9.62 -10.70 13.21
CA ILE A 61 -10.29 -9.40 13.11
C ILE A 61 -11.37 -9.50 12.04
N LYS A 62 -12.65 -9.50 12.47
CA LYS A 62 -13.85 -9.62 11.62
C LYS A 62 -14.71 -8.36 11.64
N THR A 63 -14.58 -7.56 12.69
CA THR A 63 -15.33 -6.32 12.93
C THR A 63 -14.39 -5.21 13.41
N PRO A 64 -14.77 -3.93 13.30
CA PRO A 64 -13.99 -2.82 13.85
C PRO A 64 -13.62 -2.99 15.33
N GLN A 65 -14.53 -3.53 16.13
CA GLN A 65 -14.34 -3.74 17.58
C GLN A 65 -13.21 -4.72 17.89
N ASP A 66 -12.91 -5.65 16.97
CA ASP A 66 -11.82 -6.60 17.16
C ASP A 66 -10.43 -5.93 17.14
N LEU A 67 -10.31 -4.69 16.67
CA LEU A 67 -9.07 -3.91 16.74
C LEU A 67 -8.86 -3.21 18.09
N ALA A 68 -9.92 -3.08 18.90
CA ALA A 68 -9.87 -2.32 20.14
C ALA A 68 -8.81 -2.86 21.11
N GLY A 69 -7.94 -1.97 21.59
CA GLY A 69 -6.85 -2.29 22.51
C GLY A 69 -5.69 -3.10 21.93
N LEU A 70 -5.69 -3.46 20.63
CA LEU A 70 -4.50 -4.05 20.01
C LEU A 70 -3.40 -3.01 19.88
N LYS A 71 -2.19 -3.34 20.33
CA LYS A 71 -1.00 -2.54 20.06
C LYS A 71 -0.51 -2.84 18.66
N LEU A 72 -0.67 -1.91 17.72
CA LEU A 72 -0.33 -2.15 16.31
C LEU A 72 0.85 -1.29 15.89
N ARG A 73 1.92 -1.90 15.40
CA ARG A 73 2.97 -1.14 14.73
C ARG A 73 2.42 -0.54 13.44
N VAL A 74 2.59 0.77 13.28
CA VAL A 74 2.29 1.50 12.04
C VAL A 74 3.55 2.21 11.54
N VAL A 75 3.62 2.45 10.23
CA VAL A 75 4.68 3.29 9.65
C VAL A 75 4.46 4.75 10.04
N GLY A 76 5.55 5.54 10.07
CA GLY A 76 5.57 6.92 10.56
C GLY A 76 4.87 7.97 9.70
N SER A 77 3.66 7.68 9.21
CA SER A 77 2.73 8.67 8.68
C SER A 77 1.55 8.86 9.65
N PRO A 78 1.20 10.10 10.05
CA PRO A 78 0.14 10.34 11.03
C PRO A 78 -1.24 9.80 10.64
N ILE A 79 -1.51 9.61 9.33
CA ILE A 79 -2.79 9.06 8.88
C ILE A 79 -3.01 7.63 9.38
N PHE A 80 -1.96 6.80 9.46
CA PHE A 80 -2.08 5.45 9.99
C PHE A 80 -2.39 5.46 11.49
N VAL A 81 -1.76 6.36 12.25
CA VAL A 81 -2.08 6.55 13.66
C VAL A 81 -3.55 6.94 13.83
N ASP A 82 -4.05 7.87 13.03
CA ASP A 82 -5.45 8.29 13.09
C ASP A 82 -6.41 7.15 12.71
N ILE A 83 -6.13 6.41 11.64
CA ILE A 83 -6.98 5.29 11.18
C ILE A 83 -7.10 4.22 12.27
N PHE A 84 -6.00 3.79 12.87
CA PHE A 84 -6.06 2.72 13.87
C PHE A 84 -6.60 3.20 15.21
N LYS A 85 -6.37 4.46 15.60
CA LYS A 85 -7.06 5.07 16.75
C LYS A 85 -8.57 5.15 16.55
N GLN A 86 -9.03 5.41 15.32
CA GLN A 86 -10.46 5.42 14.98
C GLN A 86 -11.13 4.06 15.22
N PHE A 87 -10.37 2.96 15.15
CA PHE A 87 -10.82 1.62 15.50
C PHE A 87 -10.61 1.25 16.98
N GLY A 88 -10.14 2.17 17.82
CA GLY A 88 -9.84 1.93 19.23
C GLY A 88 -8.56 1.12 19.48
N ALA A 89 -7.71 0.91 18.48
CA ALA A 89 -6.41 0.31 18.65
C ALA A 89 -5.40 1.29 19.28
N ASP A 90 -4.25 0.79 19.70
CA ASP A 90 -3.12 1.54 20.22
C ASP A 90 -1.95 1.52 19.20
N PRO A 91 -1.96 2.39 18.17
CA PRO A 91 -0.94 2.38 17.15
C PRO A 91 0.39 2.95 17.65
N VAL A 92 1.46 2.16 17.49
CA VAL A 92 2.84 2.53 17.84
C VAL A 92 3.62 2.80 16.56
N ASN A 93 4.13 4.01 16.40
CA ASN A 93 4.99 4.36 15.26
C ASN A 93 6.39 3.78 15.47
N MET A 94 6.83 2.92 14.56
CA MET A 94 8.18 2.34 14.58
C MET A 94 8.70 2.15 13.16
N ASN A 95 10.01 2.31 12.95
CA ASN A 95 10.63 1.89 11.69
C ASN A 95 10.56 0.35 11.56
N TRP A 96 10.92 -0.20 10.39
CA TRP A 96 10.82 -1.64 10.17
C TRP A 96 11.82 -2.46 10.99
N ALA A 97 13.06 -1.96 11.16
CA ALA A 97 14.09 -2.65 11.93
C ALA A 97 13.65 -2.84 13.39
N ASP A 98 13.11 -1.78 14.02
CA ASP A 98 12.59 -1.83 15.38
C ASP A 98 11.31 -2.68 15.49
N ALA A 99 10.52 -2.75 14.42
CA ALA A 99 9.28 -3.53 14.41
C ALA A 99 9.55 -5.03 14.59
N VAL A 100 10.59 -5.58 13.96
CA VAL A 100 10.96 -7.01 14.10
C VAL A 100 11.27 -7.35 15.56
N THR A 101 12.10 -6.54 16.23
CA THR A 101 12.37 -6.69 17.67
C THR A 101 11.09 -6.50 18.48
N GLY A 102 10.25 -5.52 18.13
CA GLY A 102 8.96 -5.27 18.77
C GLY A 102 8.01 -6.48 18.70
N PHE A 103 7.99 -7.22 17.59
CA PHE A 103 7.20 -8.45 17.47
C PHE A 103 7.77 -9.57 18.34
N GLN A 104 9.09 -9.80 18.28
CA GLN A 104 9.79 -10.84 19.05
C GLN A 104 9.60 -10.65 20.56
N GLN A 105 9.72 -9.41 21.02
CA GLN A 105 9.57 -9.02 22.44
C GLN A 105 8.11 -8.78 22.83
N LYS A 106 7.17 -8.90 21.88
CA LYS A 106 5.73 -8.68 22.09
C LYS A 106 5.40 -7.29 22.65
N VAL A 107 6.19 -6.28 22.26
CA VAL A 107 5.92 -4.86 22.54
C VAL A 107 4.67 -4.40 21.80
N VAL A 108 4.47 -4.92 20.60
CA VAL A 108 3.27 -4.74 19.77
C VAL A 108 2.64 -6.10 19.48
N ASP A 109 1.31 -6.13 19.38
CA ASP A 109 0.54 -7.34 19.11
C ASP A 109 0.47 -7.68 17.62
N GLY A 110 0.65 -6.67 16.76
CA GLY A 110 0.45 -6.77 15.34
C GLY A 110 1.02 -5.61 14.55
N GLN A 111 0.72 -5.60 13.25
CA GLN A 111 1.13 -4.59 12.30
C GLN A 111 0.21 -4.59 11.10
N GLU A 112 0.50 -3.71 10.15
CA GLU A 112 -0.12 -3.72 8.84
C GLU A 112 0.88 -3.45 7.72
N ASN A 113 0.80 -4.20 6.62
CA ASN A 113 1.64 -4.02 5.42
C ASN A 113 1.08 -4.78 4.20
N PRO A 114 1.61 -4.54 2.99
CA PRO A 114 1.24 -5.26 1.78
C PRO A 114 1.63 -6.73 1.79
N LYS A 115 0.84 -7.59 1.13
CA LYS A 115 1.09 -9.05 1.05
C LYS A 115 2.52 -9.37 0.59
N SER A 116 2.98 -8.70 -0.47
CA SER A 116 4.32 -8.84 -1.03
C SER A 116 5.42 -8.66 0.03
N VAL A 117 5.28 -7.68 0.91
CA VAL A 117 6.21 -7.42 2.02
C VAL A 117 6.08 -8.50 3.10
N LEU A 118 4.85 -8.86 3.49
CA LEU A 118 4.57 -9.85 4.53
C LEU A 118 5.21 -11.23 4.23
N THR A 119 5.22 -11.61 2.95
CA THR A 119 5.88 -12.83 2.48
C THR A 119 7.40 -12.75 2.63
N VAL A 120 8.02 -11.66 2.15
CA VAL A 120 9.48 -11.48 2.20
C VAL A 120 10.00 -11.51 3.63
N VAL A 121 9.25 -10.91 4.55
CA VAL A 121 9.64 -10.80 5.96
C VAL A 121 9.14 -11.97 6.82
N LYS A 122 8.53 -12.99 6.20
CA LYS A 122 8.02 -14.20 6.85
C LYS A 122 7.18 -13.90 8.07
N ILE A 123 6.17 -13.04 7.92
CA ILE A 123 5.40 -12.50 9.06
C ILE A 123 4.78 -13.58 9.97
N TRP A 124 4.57 -14.79 9.45
CA TRP A 124 4.09 -15.97 10.18
C TRP A 124 5.01 -16.44 11.31
N GLU A 125 6.29 -16.06 11.29
CA GLU A 125 7.22 -16.31 12.41
C GLU A 125 6.83 -15.49 13.66
N TYR A 126 6.00 -14.46 13.50
CA TYR A 126 5.65 -13.51 14.57
C TYR A 126 4.14 -13.40 14.82
N HIS A 127 3.32 -13.51 13.77
CA HIS A 127 1.88 -13.31 13.83
C HIS A 127 1.12 -14.56 13.39
N LYS A 128 -0.02 -14.81 14.04
CA LYS A 128 -0.88 -15.99 13.80
C LYS A 128 -2.09 -15.66 12.93
N TYR A 129 -2.57 -14.42 12.97
CA TYR A 129 -3.80 -14.02 12.31
C TYR A 129 -3.52 -12.94 11.27
N MET A 130 -4.18 -13.04 10.12
CA MET A 130 -4.17 -12.05 9.06
C MET A 130 -5.60 -11.78 8.62
N THR A 131 -6.00 -10.51 8.52
CA THR A 131 -7.26 -10.15 7.86
C THR A 131 -6.96 -9.61 6.47
N ASN A 132 -7.58 -10.22 5.47
CA ASN A 132 -7.56 -9.76 4.10
C ASN A 132 -8.67 -8.72 3.89
N TRP A 133 -8.28 -7.45 3.84
CA TRP A 133 -9.23 -6.35 3.79
C TRP A 133 -8.89 -5.20 2.83
N ASN A 134 -7.67 -5.17 2.30
CA ASN A 134 -7.22 -4.18 1.32
C ASN A 134 -7.55 -2.72 1.69
N TYR A 135 -7.39 -2.34 2.96
CA TYR A 135 -7.91 -1.06 3.45
C TYR A 135 -7.21 0.16 2.86
N VAL A 136 -5.95 0.08 2.47
CA VAL A 136 -5.26 1.11 1.67
C VAL A 136 -4.26 0.44 0.75
N LEU A 137 -3.73 1.16 -0.23
CA LEU A 137 -2.63 0.69 -1.07
C LEU A 137 -1.39 1.54 -0.84
N ASP A 138 -0.24 0.89 -0.82
CA ASP A 138 1.06 1.53 -0.68
C ASP A 138 1.76 1.63 -2.05
N PRO A 139 1.66 2.78 -2.75
CA PRO A 139 2.34 3.01 -4.02
C PRO A 139 3.83 3.33 -3.83
N LEU A 140 4.65 2.97 -4.81
CA LEU A 140 6.04 3.41 -4.87
C LEU A 140 6.22 4.52 -5.91
N VAL A 141 7.11 5.45 -5.61
CA VAL A 141 7.54 6.49 -6.55
C VAL A 141 9.00 6.24 -6.88
N PHE A 142 9.28 5.96 -8.15
CA PHE A 142 10.64 5.99 -8.65
C PHE A 142 10.94 7.44 -8.97
N GLY A 143 11.93 8.01 -8.29
CA GLY A 143 12.26 9.41 -8.41
C GLY A 143 13.74 9.68 -8.19
N VAL A 144 14.22 10.78 -8.78
CA VAL A 144 15.60 11.22 -8.69
C VAL A 144 15.62 12.67 -8.22
N ASN A 145 16.61 13.04 -7.40
CA ASN A 145 16.79 14.45 -7.04
C ASN A 145 16.93 15.31 -8.30
N MET A 146 16.18 16.40 -8.41
CA MET A 146 16.09 17.21 -9.63
C MET A 146 17.45 17.81 -10.04
N LYS A 147 18.33 18.14 -9.08
CA LYS A 147 19.69 18.65 -9.40
C LYS A 147 20.55 17.56 -10.02
N VAL A 148 20.51 16.34 -9.46
CA VAL A 148 21.19 15.17 -10.02
C VAL A 148 20.63 14.85 -11.40
N TRP A 149 19.30 14.84 -11.54
CA TRP A 149 18.64 14.63 -12.82
C TRP A 149 19.13 15.60 -13.91
N ASN A 150 19.14 16.90 -13.59
CA ASN A 150 19.56 17.95 -14.52
C ASN A 150 21.06 17.90 -14.84
N SER A 151 21.88 17.20 -14.04
CA SER A 151 23.30 17.00 -14.32
C SER A 151 23.57 15.90 -15.36
N PHE A 152 22.59 15.02 -15.62
CA PHE A 152 22.75 13.97 -16.61
C PHE A 152 22.59 14.50 -18.05
N PRO A 153 23.42 14.00 -19.01
CA PRO A 153 23.19 14.19 -20.43
C PRO A 153 21.80 13.70 -20.89
N LYS A 154 21.29 14.24 -22.00
CA LYS A 154 19.90 13.97 -22.46
C LYS A 154 19.66 12.52 -22.87
N ASP A 155 20.65 11.88 -23.47
CA ASP A 155 20.65 10.45 -23.79
C ASP A 155 20.60 9.59 -22.52
N ILE A 156 21.37 9.96 -21.48
CA ILE A 156 21.34 9.28 -20.19
C ILE A 156 20.01 9.49 -19.46
N GLN A 157 19.46 10.70 -19.48
CA GLN A 157 18.10 10.97 -18.96
C GLN A 157 17.09 10.03 -19.60
N LYS A 158 17.07 9.97 -20.95
CA LYS A 158 16.15 9.10 -21.68
C LYS A 158 16.31 7.62 -21.29
N ALA A 159 17.54 7.12 -21.23
CA ALA A 159 17.81 5.73 -20.84
C ALA A 159 17.33 5.41 -19.42
N ILE A 160 17.50 6.34 -18.46
CA ILE A 160 17.02 6.17 -17.08
C ILE A 160 15.49 6.18 -17.02
N GLU A 161 14.82 7.08 -17.76
CA GLU A 161 13.35 7.12 -17.83
C GLU A 161 12.78 5.81 -18.38
N GLU A 162 13.34 5.31 -19.48
CA GLU A 162 12.91 4.04 -20.10
C GLU A 162 13.11 2.85 -19.14
N ALA A 163 14.30 2.75 -18.53
CA ALA A 163 14.60 1.69 -17.56
C ALA A 163 13.71 1.77 -16.31
N ALA A 164 13.40 2.97 -15.82
CA ALA A 164 12.54 3.16 -14.66
C ALA A 164 11.10 2.71 -14.95
N VAL A 165 10.56 3.02 -16.13
CA VAL A 165 9.22 2.58 -16.54
C VAL A 165 9.17 1.07 -16.70
N GLU A 166 10.19 0.46 -17.30
CA GLU A 166 10.28 -0.99 -17.43
C GLU A 166 10.36 -1.68 -16.06
N ALA A 167 11.29 -1.23 -15.20
CA ALA A 167 11.49 -1.78 -13.87
C ALA A 167 10.24 -1.62 -12.98
N ALA A 168 9.59 -0.47 -13.01
CA ALA A 168 8.34 -0.24 -12.27
C ALA A 168 7.20 -1.14 -12.78
N GLY A 169 7.11 -1.34 -14.09
CA GLY A 169 6.14 -2.25 -14.68
C GLY A 169 6.37 -3.71 -14.29
N TYR A 170 7.62 -4.15 -14.24
CA TYR A 170 7.99 -5.50 -13.79
C TYR A 170 7.71 -5.67 -12.29
N GLN A 171 8.16 -4.72 -11.48
CA GLN A 171 8.00 -4.72 -10.03
C GLN A 171 6.51 -4.72 -9.63
N LYS A 172 5.68 -3.90 -10.29
CA LYS A 172 4.23 -3.88 -10.04
C LYS A 172 3.56 -5.21 -10.38
N ALA A 173 3.97 -5.86 -11.48
CA ALA A 173 3.45 -7.18 -11.83
C ALA A 173 3.85 -8.25 -10.80
N LEU A 174 5.08 -8.20 -10.26
CA LEU A 174 5.48 -9.04 -9.14
C LEU A 174 4.63 -8.79 -7.89
N ALA A 175 4.43 -7.51 -7.53
CA ALA A 175 3.67 -7.13 -6.34
C ALA A 175 2.20 -7.57 -6.37
N ARG A 176 1.62 -7.66 -7.57
CA ARG A 176 0.22 -8.06 -7.81
C ARG A 176 0.05 -9.53 -8.21
N ALA A 177 1.12 -10.31 -8.35
CA ALA A 177 1.04 -11.72 -8.75
C ALA A 177 0.07 -12.48 -7.83
N HIS A 178 -0.90 -13.18 -8.44
CA HIS A 178 -2.03 -13.85 -7.78
C HIS A 178 -3.04 -12.95 -7.03
N LEU A 179 -2.87 -11.63 -7.03
CA LEU A 179 -3.74 -10.68 -6.33
C LEU A 179 -4.70 -9.94 -7.27
N ASP A 180 -4.45 -9.97 -8.58
CA ASP A 180 -5.28 -9.33 -9.61
C ASP A 180 -5.83 -10.33 -10.65
N GLY A 181 -6.11 -11.56 -10.20
CA GLY A 181 -6.47 -12.68 -11.06
C GLY A 181 -5.23 -13.24 -11.76
N THR A 182 -5.28 -13.38 -13.09
CA THR A 182 -4.13 -13.84 -13.90
C THR A 182 -3.35 -12.69 -14.52
N LYS A 183 -3.87 -11.45 -14.50
CA LYS A 183 -3.35 -10.32 -15.28
C LYS A 183 -1.86 -10.11 -15.06
N SER A 184 -1.41 -10.02 -13.81
CA SER A 184 0.01 -9.80 -13.52
C SER A 184 0.87 -11.03 -13.81
N LEU A 185 0.36 -12.25 -13.62
CA LEU A 185 1.06 -13.48 -14.01
C LEU A 185 1.25 -13.57 -15.53
N ASP A 186 0.24 -13.19 -16.30
CA ASP A 186 0.28 -13.16 -17.75
C ASP A 186 1.29 -12.12 -18.23
N ILE A 187 1.36 -10.94 -17.59
CA ILE A 187 2.38 -9.92 -17.88
C ILE A 187 3.78 -10.47 -17.58
N LEU A 188 4.00 -11.09 -16.42
CA LEU A 188 5.29 -11.67 -16.04
C LEU A 188 5.76 -12.73 -17.05
N LYS A 189 4.84 -13.61 -17.46
CA LYS A 189 5.14 -14.68 -18.44
C LYS A 189 5.35 -14.15 -19.86
N THR A 190 4.47 -13.29 -20.34
CA THR A 190 4.43 -12.91 -21.76
C THR A 190 5.35 -11.75 -22.09
N LYS A 191 5.37 -10.69 -21.27
CA LYS A 191 6.18 -9.50 -21.49
C LYS A 191 7.59 -9.69 -20.94
N TYR A 192 7.71 -10.12 -19.68
CA TYR A 192 9.00 -10.22 -18.98
C TYR A 192 9.65 -11.59 -19.04
N LYS A 193 8.99 -12.58 -19.68
CA LYS A 193 9.52 -13.95 -19.90
C LYS A 193 9.97 -14.65 -18.60
N VAL A 194 9.32 -14.35 -17.49
CA VAL A 194 9.58 -15.04 -16.21
C VAL A 194 9.21 -16.52 -16.36
N THR A 195 10.13 -17.40 -15.98
CA THR A 195 9.95 -18.86 -16.03
C THR A 195 9.46 -19.42 -14.69
N GLU A 196 9.98 -18.88 -13.58
CA GLU A 196 9.58 -19.24 -12.22
C GLU A 196 8.56 -18.23 -11.69
N MET A 197 7.29 -18.63 -11.66
CA MET A 197 6.22 -17.75 -11.21
C MET A 197 6.27 -17.52 -9.69
N PRO A 198 5.96 -16.29 -9.22
CA PRO A 198 5.84 -16.03 -7.79
C PRO A 198 4.86 -16.98 -7.11
N ILE A 199 5.16 -17.37 -5.87
CA ILE A 199 4.27 -18.21 -5.06
C ILE A 199 3.05 -17.40 -4.63
N GLU A 200 1.88 -18.02 -4.59
CA GLU A 200 0.65 -17.41 -4.09
C GLU A 200 0.80 -17.02 -2.60
N PRO A 201 0.76 -15.72 -2.26
CA PRO A 201 1.17 -15.24 -0.95
C PRO A 201 0.26 -15.67 0.20
N PHE A 202 -1.06 -15.83 -0.04
CA PHE A 202 -1.99 -16.25 1.00
C PHE A 202 -1.84 -17.75 1.33
N LYS A 203 -1.69 -18.59 0.32
CA LYS A 203 -1.40 -20.01 0.47
C LYS A 203 -0.09 -20.20 1.21
N LEU A 204 0.96 -19.45 0.86
CA LEU A 204 2.23 -19.52 1.58
C LEU A 204 2.06 -19.17 3.07
N ALA A 205 1.26 -18.16 3.40
CA ALA A 205 0.97 -17.81 4.79
C ALA A 205 0.20 -18.91 5.54
N VAL A 206 -0.78 -19.56 4.89
CA VAL A 206 -1.56 -20.68 5.47
C VAL A 206 -0.70 -21.93 5.64
N ASP A 207 0.12 -22.26 4.65
CA ASP A 207 1.06 -23.38 4.70
C ASP A 207 2.07 -23.21 5.86
N ASN A 208 2.33 -21.97 6.27
CA ASN A 208 3.14 -21.62 7.45
C ASN A 208 2.31 -21.35 8.72
N GLY A 209 1.05 -21.78 8.76
CA GLY A 209 0.22 -21.83 9.97
C GLY A 209 -0.55 -20.55 10.31
N MET A 210 -0.61 -19.56 9.42
CA MET A 210 -1.46 -18.39 9.64
C MET A 210 -2.94 -18.69 9.39
N VAL A 211 -3.80 -18.10 10.21
CA VAL A 211 -5.25 -18.03 9.98
C VAL A 211 -5.56 -16.77 9.17
N ILE A 212 -6.11 -16.94 7.98
CA ILE A 212 -6.57 -15.82 7.14
C ILE A 212 -8.07 -15.63 7.31
N THR A 213 -8.46 -14.46 7.79
CA THR A 213 -9.85 -14.00 7.80
C THR A 213 -10.14 -13.23 6.51
N ASN A 214 -11.06 -13.74 5.69
CA ASN A 214 -11.66 -13.00 4.59
C ASN A 214 -12.99 -12.40 5.06
N LEU A 215 -13.17 -11.09 4.87
CA LEU A 215 -14.36 -10.38 5.34
C LEU A 215 -15.54 -10.58 4.40
N THR A 216 -16.73 -10.75 4.97
CA THR A 216 -17.98 -10.65 4.19
C THR A 216 -18.21 -9.21 3.72
N PRO A 217 -19.06 -8.97 2.71
CA PRO A 217 -19.41 -7.61 2.31
C PRO A 217 -19.94 -6.74 3.46
N ALA A 218 -20.75 -7.32 4.35
CA ALA A 218 -21.28 -6.61 5.53
C ALA A 218 -20.18 -6.24 6.53
N GLN A 219 -19.24 -7.15 6.80
CA GLN A 219 -18.08 -6.88 7.66
C GLN A 219 -17.19 -5.80 7.06
N MET A 220 -16.89 -5.90 5.77
CA MET A 220 -16.14 -4.88 5.04
C MET A 220 -16.84 -3.51 5.12
N GLN A 221 -18.16 -3.47 4.97
CA GLN A 221 -18.94 -2.25 5.06
C GLN A 221 -18.85 -1.62 6.47
N ALA A 222 -18.84 -2.42 7.54
CA ALA A 222 -18.66 -1.91 8.89
C ALA A 222 -17.32 -1.19 9.07
N PHE A 223 -16.22 -1.67 8.46
CA PHE A 223 -14.94 -0.96 8.49
C PHE A 223 -14.95 0.34 7.68
N LYS A 224 -15.62 0.35 6.52
CA LYS A 224 -15.82 1.56 5.71
C LYS A 224 -16.60 2.62 6.48
N ASP A 225 -17.68 2.23 7.14
CA ASP A 225 -18.52 3.15 7.91
C ASP A 225 -17.76 3.72 9.12
N ALA A 226 -17.01 2.88 9.83
CA ALA A 226 -16.22 3.31 10.97
C ALA A 226 -15.09 4.30 10.61
N THR A 227 -14.66 4.34 9.34
CA THR A 227 -13.56 5.22 8.87
C THR A 227 -14.02 6.51 8.20
N LYS A 228 -15.34 6.75 8.07
CA LYS A 228 -15.86 8.02 7.54
C LYS A 228 -15.25 9.28 8.19
N PRO A 229 -15.08 9.36 9.52
CA PRO A 229 -14.47 10.54 10.15
C PRO A 229 -13.02 10.83 9.73
N ILE A 230 -12.29 9.81 9.22
CA ILE A 230 -10.94 10.00 8.69
C ILE A 230 -10.96 10.89 7.45
N TYR A 231 -11.99 10.80 6.62
CA TYR A 231 -12.12 11.58 5.39
C TYR A 231 -12.27 13.07 5.71
N ASP A 232 -13.09 13.41 6.71
CA ASP A 232 -13.31 14.80 7.15
C ASP A 232 -12.01 15.45 7.62
N LYS A 233 -11.16 14.68 8.32
CA LYS A 233 -9.85 15.15 8.81
C LYS A 233 -8.81 15.26 7.70
N TRP A 234 -8.77 14.31 6.76
CA TRP A 234 -7.64 14.14 5.84
C TRP A 234 -7.86 14.71 4.45
N ILE A 235 -9.09 14.79 3.93
CA ILE A 235 -9.35 15.43 2.63
C ILE A 235 -8.86 16.90 2.60
N PRO A 236 -9.08 17.74 3.62
CA PRO A 236 -8.55 19.11 3.61
C PRO A 236 -7.01 19.16 3.54
N GLN A 237 -6.33 18.19 4.16
CA GLN A 237 -4.86 18.10 4.16
C GLN A 237 -4.30 17.55 2.85
N ILE A 238 -5.00 16.61 2.22
CA ILE A 238 -4.69 16.05 0.89
C ILE A 238 -4.97 17.09 -0.20
N GLY A 239 -5.98 17.94 0.02
CA GLY A 239 -6.51 18.88 -0.94
C GLY A 239 -7.77 18.32 -1.60
N LYS A 240 -8.93 18.98 -1.36
CA LYS A 240 -10.23 18.55 -1.89
C LYS A 240 -10.21 18.38 -3.42
N ASN A 241 -9.52 19.25 -4.13
CA ASN A 241 -9.38 19.14 -5.58
C ASN A 241 -8.65 17.85 -6.01
N ILE A 242 -7.60 17.42 -5.30
CA ILE A 242 -6.90 16.15 -5.59
C ILE A 242 -7.85 14.97 -5.39
N TYR A 243 -8.61 14.98 -4.29
CA TYR A 243 -9.63 13.96 -4.01
C TYR A 243 -10.72 13.92 -5.10
N ASP A 244 -11.29 15.07 -5.47
CA ASP A 244 -12.33 15.16 -6.49
C ASP A 244 -11.83 14.67 -7.87
N LEU A 245 -10.59 15.02 -8.25
CA LEU A 245 -9.96 14.50 -9.46
C LEU A 245 -9.81 12.98 -9.42
N ALA A 246 -9.42 12.42 -8.28
CA ALA A 246 -9.26 10.98 -8.13
C ALA A 246 -10.61 10.24 -8.26
N VAL A 247 -11.67 10.80 -7.67
CA VAL A 247 -13.04 10.30 -7.85
C VAL A 247 -13.47 10.35 -9.31
N GLN A 248 -13.09 11.39 -10.06
CA GLN A 248 -13.37 11.47 -11.50
C GLN A 248 -12.56 10.46 -12.31
N ASP A 249 -11.28 10.26 -11.97
CA ASP A 249 -10.42 9.32 -12.68
C ASP A 249 -10.90 7.88 -12.53
N MET A 250 -11.39 7.47 -11.35
CA MET A 250 -11.95 6.13 -11.13
C MET A 250 -13.21 5.81 -11.94
N LYS A 251 -13.96 6.83 -12.38
CA LYS A 251 -15.22 6.67 -13.14
C LYS A 251 -15.03 6.45 -14.64
N LYS A 252 -13.83 6.70 -15.16
CA LYS A 252 -13.48 6.49 -16.57
C LYS A 252 -13.17 5.03 -16.83
#